data_AF-F3ZNC4-F1
#
_entry.id   AF-F3ZNC4-F1
#
_cell.length_a   1.000
_cell.length_b   1.000
_cell.length_c   1.000
_cell.angle_alpha   90.00
_cell.angle_beta   90.00
_cell.angle_gamma   90.00
#
_symmetry.space_group_name_H-M   'P 1'
#
loop_
_entity.id
_entity.type
_entity.pdbx_description
1 polymer ?
#
loop_
_entity_poly.entity_id
_entity_poly.type
_entity_poly.pdbx_seq_one_letter_code
_entity_poly.pdbx_strand_id
1 'polypeptide(L)'
;MSSCKPQKQNTNTQPTDAITTEQNSLSASTSLFTEEDANKALAFINSYVDRCNQNRELNSNMEWVYSSKLTTPSFNATLKAIIDQAYKDDPELGLEADPIFDAQDYPEAGFELDTFDKQKGALVVKGKNWADFRLALQLVKVNGATLVDGCGSIRIPENERTER
;
A
#
# COMPACT_ATOMS: atom_id res chain seq x y z
N MET A 1 60.79 -35.87 49.63
CA MET A 1 59.90 -34.70 49.35
C MET A 1 60.09 -34.27 47.89
N SER A 2 59.20 -33.43 47.36
CA SER A 2 59.07 -33.05 45.94
C SER A 2 60.40 -32.81 45.21
N SER A 3 60.71 -33.40 44.03
CA SER A 3 59.96 -33.59 42.76
C SER A 3 60.15 -32.42 41.77
N CYS A 4 60.59 -32.75 40.55
CA CYS A 4 61.04 -31.82 39.52
C CYS A 4 59.88 -31.25 38.66
N LYS A 5 60.14 -30.14 37.95
CA LYS A 5 59.28 -29.61 36.88
C LYS A 5 60.07 -29.37 35.58
N PRO A 6 59.64 -29.93 34.43
CA PRO A 6 60.02 -29.46 33.10
C PRO A 6 59.01 -28.45 32.53
N GLN A 7 59.31 -27.88 31.35
CA GLN A 7 58.53 -26.83 30.67
C GLN A 7 57.49 -27.39 29.67
N LYS A 8 56.46 -26.60 29.31
CA LYS A 8 56.14 -26.23 27.90
C LYS A 8 54.94 -25.27 27.70
N GLN A 9 55.20 -24.20 26.93
CA GLN A 9 54.43 -23.56 25.83
C GLN A 9 52.89 -23.32 25.85
N ASN A 10 52.54 -22.20 25.19
CA ASN A 10 51.26 -21.80 24.57
C ASN A 10 50.04 -21.40 25.43
N THR A 11 49.62 -20.14 25.27
CA THR A 11 48.26 -19.79 24.81
C THR A 11 48.25 -18.40 24.15
N ASN A 12 47.15 -18.03 23.48
CA ASN A 12 47.03 -16.90 22.55
C ASN A 12 45.92 -15.92 22.99
N THR A 13 46.18 -14.61 22.96
CA THR A 13 45.13 -13.57 22.92
C THR A 13 45.60 -12.22 22.33
N GLN A 14 44.82 -11.69 21.39
CA GLN A 14 44.70 -10.25 21.05
C GLN A 14 43.78 -9.55 22.11
N PRO A 15 43.59 -8.21 22.18
CA PRO A 15 43.43 -7.21 21.10
C PRO A 15 44.58 -6.17 21.10
N THR A 16 44.53 -4.88 20.71
CA THR A 16 43.50 -3.90 20.22
C THR A 16 44.24 -2.80 19.42
N ASP A 17 43.66 -1.99 18.51
CA ASP A 17 42.60 -2.17 17.50
C ASP A 17 42.54 -0.90 16.62
N ALA A 18 42.23 -1.01 15.33
CA ALA A 18 42.05 0.12 14.40
C ALA A 18 41.29 -0.30 13.12
N ILE A 19 39.95 -0.27 13.15
CA ILE A 19 39.11 -0.59 11.97
C ILE A 19 38.70 0.71 11.27
N THR A 20 39.13 0.88 10.02
CA THR A 20 38.71 1.98 9.14
C THR A 20 37.24 1.86 8.78
N THR A 21 36.49 2.95 8.90
CA THR A 21 35.06 2.99 8.56
C THR A 21 34.84 3.02 7.04
N GLU A 22 34.66 1.85 6.42
CA GLU A 22 34.01 1.80 5.11
C GLU A 22 32.50 1.98 5.26
N GLN A 23 31.98 3.12 4.78
CA GLN A 23 30.54 3.31 4.66
C GLN A 23 30.02 2.49 3.47
N ASN A 24 29.57 1.26 3.74
CA ASN A 24 28.80 0.47 2.80
C ASN A 24 27.40 1.10 2.61
N SER A 25 27.33 2.14 1.80
CA SER A 25 26.08 2.79 1.41
C SER A 25 25.29 1.87 0.49
N LEU A 26 24.37 1.08 1.05
CA LEU A 26 23.31 0.42 0.29
C LEU A 26 22.38 1.50 -0.31
N SER A 27 22.80 2.07 -1.43
CA SER A 27 21.93 2.78 -2.36
C SER A 27 20.98 1.75 -2.97
N ALA A 28 19.91 1.42 -2.24
CA ALA A 28 18.76 0.76 -2.79
C ALA A 28 18.21 1.68 -3.89
N SER A 29 18.49 1.34 -5.14
CA SER A 29 18.03 2.07 -6.33
C SER A 29 16.53 1.84 -6.54
N THR A 30 15.72 2.27 -5.57
CA THR A 30 14.26 2.22 -5.58
C THR A 30 13.77 2.99 -6.79
N SER A 31 13.43 2.27 -7.87
CA SER A 31 13.01 2.89 -9.12
C SER A 31 11.79 3.76 -8.88
N LEU A 32 11.91 5.06 -9.13
CA LEU A 32 10.83 6.02 -8.92
C LEU A 32 9.58 5.64 -9.72
N PHE A 33 8.41 5.95 -9.19
CA PHE A 33 7.16 5.84 -9.92
C PHE A 33 7.05 6.96 -10.96
N THR A 34 6.32 6.68 -12.04
CA THR A 34 6.18 7.55 -13.22
C THR A 34 4.75 8.08 -13.35
N GLU A 35 4.52 9.08 -14.20
CA GLU A 35 3.15 9.55 -14.48
C GLU A 35 2.29 8.44 -15.12
N GLU A 36 2.91 7.51 -15.85
CA GLU A 36 2.24 6.30 -16.36
C GLU A 36 1.74 5.41 -15.21
N ASP A 37 2.47 5.36 -14.10
CA ASP A 37 2.08 4.63 -12.91
C ASP A 37 0.92 5.30 -12.16
N ALA A 38 0.97 6.64 -12.01
CA ALA A 38 -0.18 7.40 -11.50
C ALA A 38 -1.42 7.23 -12.40
N ASN A 39 -1.25 7.21 -13.72
CA ASN A 39 -2.33 6.95 -14.67
C ASN A 39 -2.95 5.54 -14.51
N LYS A 40 -2.20 4.53 -14.03
CA LYS A 40 -2.77 3.20 -13.70
C LYS A 40 -3.67 3.24 -12.47
N ALA A 41 -3.28 3.98 -11.43
CA ALA A 41 -4.14 4.24 -10.26
C ALA A 41 -5.38 5.07 -10.64
N LEU A 42 -5.20 6.10 -11.47
CA LEU A 42 -6.28 6.96 -11.95
C LEU A 42 -7.27 6.18 -12.83
N ALA A 43 -6.77 5.28 -13.68
CA ALA A 43 -7.59 4.37 -14.48
C ALA A 43 -8.35 3.37 -13.60
N PHE A 44 -7.74 2.83 -12.54
CA PHE A 44 -8.43 1.95 -11.59
C PHE A 44 -9.63 2.65 -10.95
N ILE A 45 -9.44 3.81 -10.31
CA ILE A 45 -10.52 4.48 -9.57
C ILE A 45 -11.61 5.04 -10.49
N ASN A 46 -11.26 5.57 -11.67
CA ASN A 46 -12.29 5.97 -12.65
C ASN A 46 -13.05 4.76 -13.22
N SER A 47 -12.40 3.63 -13.48
CA SER A 47 -13.11 2.39 -13.88
C SER A 47 -14.05 1.87 -12.79
N TYR A 48 -13.70 2.08 -11.51
CA TYR A 48 -14.57 1.75 -10.39
C TYR A 48 -15.79 2.70 -10.31
N VAL A 49 -15.61 4.01 -10.53
CA VAL A 49 -16.72 4.97 -10.65
C VAL A 49 -17.63 4.61 -11.83
N ASP A 50 -17.08 4.32 -13.02
CA ASP A 50 -17.86 3.88 -14.18
C ASP A 50 -18.67 2.61 -13.90
N ARG A 51 -18.11 1.70 -13.08
CA ARG A 51 -18.79 0.48 -12.63
C ARG A 51 -19.92 0.79 -11.63
N CYS A 52 -19.69 1.65 -10.63
CA CYS A 52 -20.72 2.06 -9.66
C CYS A 52 -21.84 2.90 -10.30
N ASN A 53 -21.53 3.69 -11.33
CA ASN A 53 -22.51 4.41 -12.15
C ASN A 53 -23.43 3.45 -12.93
N GLN A 54 -22.92 2.27 -13.32
CA GLN A 54 -23.68 1.23 -14.06
C GLN A 54 -24.47 0.29 -13.16
N ASN A 55 -23.93 -0.07 -11.99
CA ASN A 55 -24.63 -0.83 -10.96
C ASN A 55 -24.26 -0.30 -9.57
N ARG A 56 -25.25 0.08 -8.74
CA ARG A 56 -25.02 0.53 -7.36
C ARG A 56 -24.95 -0.62 -6.33
N GLU A 57 -25.13 -1.88 -6.75
CA GLU A 57 -24.96 -3.04 -5.88
C GLU A 57 -23.48 -3.28 -5.54
N LEU A 58 -23.07 -2.93 -4.32
CA LEU A 58 -21.71 -3.06 -3.80
C LEU A 58 -21.08 -4.43 -4.13
N ASN A 59 -21.79 -5.53 -3.87
CA ASN A 59 -21.28 -6.89 -4.09
C ASN A 59 -20.88 -7.16 -5.56
N SER A 60 -21.66 -6.70 -6.53
CA SER A 60 -21.33 -6.85 -7.97
C SER A 60 -20.15 -5.98 -8.40
N ASN A 61 -19.85 -4.93 -7.64
CA ASN A 61 -18.71 -4.05 -7.88
C ASN A 61 -17.45 -4.63 -7.23
N MET A 62 -17.57 -5.26 -6.06
CA MET A 62 -16.49 -6.01 -5.41
C MET A 62 -16.01 -7.20 -6.26
N GLU A 63 -16.92 -7.95 -6.90
CA GLU A 63 -16.55 -9.02 -7.85
C GLU A 63 -15.70 -8.52 -9.03
N TRP A 64 -15.99 -7.31 -9.53
CA TRP A 64 -15.16 -6.66 -10.56
C TRP A 64 -13.77 -6.28 -10.01
N VAL A 65 -13.68 -5.76 -8.78
CA VAL A 65 -12.40 -5.44 -8.12
C VAL A 65 -11.55 -6.70 -7.91
N TYR A 66 -12.15 -7.79 -7.43
CA TYR A 66 -11.45 -9.07 -7.27
C TYR A 66 -10.93 -9.65 -8.60
N SER A 67 -11.59 -9.31 -9.71
CA SER A 67 -11.20 -9.68 -11.07
C SER A 67 -10.21 -8.70 -11.73
N SER A 68 -9.90 -7.58 -11.06
CA SER A 68 -9.06 -6.52 -11.60
C SER A 68 -7.59 -6.95 -11.69
N LYS A 69 -6.93 -6.53 -12.77
CA LYS A 69 -5.47 -6.66 -12.96
C LYS A 69 -4.70 -5.39 -12.55
N LEU A 70 -5.40 -4.42 -11.96
CA LEU A 70 -4.83 -3.14 -11.52
C LEU A 70 -4.54 -3.13 -10.01
N THR A 71 -5.13 -4.04 -9.23
CA THR A 71 -4.93 -4.16 -7.78
C THR A 71 -3.98 -5.31 -7.44
N THR A 72 -3.42 -5.31 -6.22
CA THR A 72 -2.65 -6.46 -5.71
C THR A 72 -3.55 -7.53 -5.09
N PRO A 73 -3.08 -8.80 -4.99
CA PRO A 73 -3.76 -9.82 -4.20
C PRO A 73 -3.98 -9.42 -2.74
N SER A 74 -3.05 -8.64 -2.16
CA SER A 74 -3.15 -8.11 -0.79
C SER A 74 -4.26 -7.06 -0.64
N PHE A 75 -4.43 -6.17 -1.62
CA PHE A 75 -5.57 -5.25 -1.67
C PHE A 75 -6.90 -6.02 -1.69
N ASN A 76 -7.02 -6.98 -2.62
CA ASN A 76 -8.24 -7.79 -2.77
C ASN A 76 -8.54 -8.62 -1.51
N ALA A 77 -7.51 -9.15 -0.83
CA ALA A 77 -7.66 -9.91 0.41
C ALA A 77 -8.11 -9.03 1.59
N THR A 78 -7.55 -7.82 1.76
CA THR A 78 -7.99 -6.90 2.81
C THR A 78 -9.40 -6.37 2.55
N LEU A 79 -9.73 -6.06 1.29
CA LEU A 79 -11.08 -5.66 0.90
C LEU A 79 -12.11 -6.76 1.26
N LYS A 80 -11.83 -8.02 0.91
CA LYS A 80 -12.70 -9.13 1.30
C LYS A 80 -12.82 -9.27 2.82
N ALA A 81 -11.71 -9.13 3.55
CA ALA A 81 -11.72 -9.22 5.02
C ALA A 81 -12.56 -8.10 5.68
N ILE A 82 -12.57 -6.89 5.12
CA ILE A 82 -13.43 -5.78 5.58
C ILE A 82 -14.91 -6.16 5.40
N ILE A 83 -15.29 -6.66 4.23
CA ILE A 83 -16.67 -7.04 3.90
C ILE A 83 -17.14 -8.26 4.73
N ASP A 84 -16.30 -9.30 4.82
CA ASP A 84 -16.57 -10.51 5.59
C ASP A 84 -16.77 -10.20 7.09
N GLN A 85 -15.99 -9.26 7.64
CA GLN A 85 -16.10 -8.84 9.03
C GLN A 85 -17.33 -7.95 9.26
N ALA A 86 -17.64 -7.04 8.33
CA ALA A 86 -18.82 -6.19 8.41
C ALA A 86 -20.13 -7.01 8.42
N TYR A 87 -20.31 -7.93 7.48
CA TYR A 87 -21.48 -8.85 7.46
C TYR A 87 -21.54 -9.83 8.64
N LYS A 88 -20.43 -10.03 9.36
CA LYS A 88 -20.38 -10.85 10.57
C LYS A 88 -20.76 -10.06 11.82
N ASP A 89 -20.45 -8.77 11.86
CA ASP A 89 -20.75 -7.89 12.98
C ASP A 89 -22.16 -7.30 12.88
N ASP A 90 -22.62 -6.96 11.66
CA ASP A 90 -24.03 -6.66 11.34
C ASP A 90 -24.47 -7.39 10.05
N PRO A 91 -25.22 -8.49 10.15
CA PRO A 91 -25.72 -9.24 8.99
C PRO A 91 -26.86 -8.57 8.20
N GLU A 92 -27.52 -7.53 8.73
CA GLU A 92 -28.66 -6.86 8.08
C GLU A 92 -28.21 -5.59 7.32
N LEU A 93 -27.26 -4.83 7.85
CA LEU A 93 -26.71 -3.61 7.26
C LEU A 93 -25.38 -3.84 6.52
N GLY A 94 -24.48 -4.68 7.04
CA GLY A 94 -23.15 -4.88 6.48
C GLY A 94 -22.26 -3.63 6.57
N LEU A 95 -22.02 -2.96 5.43
CA LEU A 95 -21.11 -1.81 5.33
C LEU A 95 -21.87 -0.48 5.22
N GLU A 96 -21.63 0.43 6.17
CA GLU A 96 -22.18 1.80 6.17
C GLU A 96 -21.50 2.76 5.18
N ALA A 97 -20.42 2.34 4.51
CA ALA A 97 -19.65 3.13 3.54
C ALA A 97 -18.87 2.21 2.57
N ASP A 98 -18.57 2.69 1.37
CA ASP A 98 -17.70 2.00 0.41
C ASP A 98 -16.22 2.16 0.85
N PRO A 99 -15.46 1.07 1.08
CA PRO A 99 -14.09 1.15 1.58
C PRO A 99 -13.06 1.59 0.53
N ILE A 100 -13.40 1.57 -0.76
CA ILE A 100 -12.55 2.08 -1.85
C ILE A 100 -12.66 3.60 -1.94
N PHE A 101 -13.88 4.16 -1.79
CA PHE A 101 -14.11 5.60 -1.74
C PHE A 101 -13.90 6.20 -0.33
N ASP A 102 -13.90 5.37 0.71
CA ASP A 102 -13.92 5.72 2.13
C ASP A 102 -15.13 6.58 2.58
N ALA A 103 -16.23 6.51 1.83
CA ALA A 103 -17.41 7.37 1.95
C ALA A 103 -18.71 6.65 1.53
N GLN A 104 -19.87 7.28 1.78
CA GLN A 104 -21.19 6.80 1.33
C GLN A 104 -21.54 7.20 -0.12
N ASP A 105 -20.92 8.26 -0.62
CA ASP A 105 -21.16 8.83 -1.95
C ASP A 105 -19.82 9.13 -2.63
N TYR A 106 -19.82 9.41 -3.93
CA TYR A 106 -18.61 9.60 -4.72
C TYR A 106 -18.83 10.59 -5.87
N PRO A 107 -17.75 11.23 -6.38
CA PRO A 107 -17.87 12.07 -7.57
C PRO A 107 -18.22 11.22 -8.80
N GLU A 108 -19.50 11.22 -9.20
CA GLU A 108 -20.01 10.45 -10.35
C GLU A 108 -19.29 10.77 -11.68
N ALA A 109 -18.73 11.98 -11.81
CA ALA A 109 -17.89 12.37 -12.96
C ALA A 109 -16.48 11.76 -12.94
N GLY A 110 -16.13 11.02 -11.88
CA GLY A 110 -14.83 10.42 -11.64
C GLY A 110 -13.79 11.39 -11.08
N PHE A 111 -12.54 10.93 -11.08
CA PHE A 111 -11.43 11.55 -10.37
C PHE A 111 -10.34 12.09 -11.31
N GLU A 112 -9.65 13.15 -10.88
CA GLU A 112 -8.40 13.66 -11.46
C GLU A 112 -7.27 13.68 -10.44
N LEU A 113 -6.01 13.68 -10.89
CA LEU A 113 -4.84 13.71 -10.03
C LEU A 113 -4.66 15.07 -9.36
N ASP A 114 -4.41 15.10 -8.04
CA ASP A 114 -4.14 16.32 -7.28
C ASP A 114 -2.67 16.39 -6.82
N THR A 115 -2.13 15.31 -6.22
CA THR A 115 -0.72 15.22 -5.80
C THR A 115 -0.14 13.81 -5.98
N PHE A 116 1.18 13.69 -6.11
CA PHE A 116 1.86 12.40 -6.32
C PHE A 116 3.30 12.40 -5.78
N ASP A 117 3.56 11.57 -4.76
CA ASP A 117 4.90 11.26 -4.25
C ASP A 117 5.50 10.10 -5.07
N LYS A 118 6.34 10.44 -6.06
CA LYS A 118 7.02 9.48 -6.94
C LYS A 118 8.07 8.61 -6.24
N GLN A 119 8.48 8.94 -5.01
CA GLN A 119 9.40 8.11 -4.24
C GLN A 119 8.65 7.00 -3.50
N LYS A 120 7.51 7.35 -2.89
CA LYS A 120 6.67 6.40 -2.13
C LYS A 120 5.67 5.63 -2.99
N GLY A 121 5.22 6.20 -4.11
CA GLY A 121 4.06 5.70 -4.87
C GLY A 121 2.71 6.13 -4.29
N ALA A 122 2.69 7.03 -3.32
CA ALA A 122 1.48 7.59 -2.73
C ALA A 122 0.95 8.74 -3.60
N LEU A 123 -0.36 8.75 -3.87
CA LEU A 123 -1.03 9.82 -4.61
C LEU A 123 -2.35 10.23 -3.95
N VAL A 124 -2.75 11.48 -4.15
CA VAL A 124 -4.09 11.97 -3.84
C VAL A 124 -4.78 12.35 -5.15
N VAL A 125 -6.00 11.86 -5.33
CA VAL A 125 -6.92 12.27 -6.39
C VAL A 125 -8.08 13.07 -5.80
N LYS A 126 -8.77 13.85 -6.64
CA LYS A 126 -9.97 14.62 -6.26
C LYS A 126 -11.10 14.44 -7.27
N GLY A 127 -12.34 14.67 -6.85
CA GLY A 127 -13.49 14.60 -7.74
C GLY A 127 -13.50 15.71 -8.78
N LYS A 128 -13.68 15.37 -10.07
CA LYS A 128 -13.71 16.36 -11.18
C LYS A 128 -14.84 17.37 -11.04
N ASN A 129 -15.94 16.98 -10.41
CA ASN A 129 -17.11 17.82 -10.09
C ASN A 129 -17.24 18.12 -8.59
N TRP A 130 -16.32 17.62 -7.75
CA TRP A 130 -16.33 17.77 -6.29
C TRP A 130 -14.89 17.78 -5.78
N ALA A 131 -14.21 18.92 -5.92
CA ALA A 131 -12.76 19.06 -5.68
C ALA A 131 -12.35 18.89 -4.19
N ASP A 132 -13.30 19.06 -3.28
CA ASP A 132 -13.12 18.81 -1.84
C ASP A 132 -13.18 17.32 -1.51
N PHE A 133 -13.90 16.51 -2.31
CA PHE A 133 -13.83 15.05 -2.20
C PHE A 133 -12.44 14.60 -2.66
N ARG A 134 -11.61 14.20 -1.70
CA ARG A 134 -10.22 13.81 -1.89
C ARG A 134 -10.04 12.35 -1.48
N LEU A 135 -9.23 11.61 -2.21
CA LEU A 135 -9.00 10.18 -1.98
C LEU A 135 -7.52 9.83 -2.09
N ALA A 136 -6.98 9.16 -1.08
CA ALA A 136 -5.62 8.64 -1.07
C ALA A 136 -5.54 7.25 -1.74
N LEU A 137 -4.50 7.05 -2.56
CA LEU A 137 -4.14 5.75 -3.13
C LEU A 137 -2.63 5.49 -2.98
N GLN A 138 -2.27 4.21 -2.85
CA GLN A 138 -0.88 3.76 -2.70
C GLN A 138 -0.55 2.74 -3.80
N LEU A 139 0.54 2.99 -4.53
CA LEU A 139 1.09 2.10 -5.56
C LEU A 139 2.22 1.23 -5.01
N VAL A 140 2.39 0.04 -5.57
CA VAL A 140 3.59 -0.80 -5.38
C VAL A 140 4.08 -1.37 -6.71
N LYS A 141 5.37 -1.75 -6.73
CA LYS A 141 5.98 -2.46 -7.86
C LYS A 141 6.19 -3.93 -7.50
N VAL A 142 5.51 -4.82 -8.21
CA VAL A 142 5.57 -6.28 -8.03
C VAL A 142 6.01 -6.90 -9.35
N ASN A 143 7.15 -7.61 -9.35
CA ASN A 143 7.70 -8.30 -10.51
C ASN A 143 7.86 -7.42 -11.77
N GLY A 144 8.10 -6.11 -11.59
CA GLY A 144 8.23 -5.13 -12.68
C GLY A 144 6.92 -4.49 -13.14
N ALA A 145 5.76 -4.97 -12.67
CA ALA A 145 4.47 -4.31 -12.88
C ALA A 145 4.14 -3.35 -11.73
N THR A 146 3.46 -2.24 -12.03
CA THR A 146 2.94 -1.31 -11.01
C THR A 146 1.45 -1.58 -10.77
N LEU A 147 1.05 -1.71 -9.50
CA LEU A 147 -0.31 -2.05 -9.07
C LEU A 147 -0.76 -1.15 -7.91
N VAL A 148 -2.08 -0.97 -7.76
CA VAL A 148 -2.73 -0.34 -6.62
C VAL A 148 -2.73 -1.32 -5.44
N ASP A 149 -2.17 -0.88 -4.31
CA ASP A 149 -1.96 -1.69 -3.11
C ASP A 149 -2.80 -1.22 -1.92
N GLY A 150 -3.22 0.05 -1.95
CA GLY A 150 -4.18 0.67 -1.03
C GLY A 150 -4.98 1.80 -1.71
N CYS A 151 -6.20 2.04 -1.22
CA CYS A 151 -7.15 3.06 -1.68
C CYS A 151 -8.20 3.26 -0.59
N GLY A 152 -8.58 4.51 -0.27
CA GLY A 152 -9.59 4.77 0.76
C GLY A 152 -9.20 4.22 2.12
N SER A 153 -10.04 3.40 2.75
CA SER A 153 -9.68 2.68 4.00
C SER A 153 -8.89 1.41 3.77
N ILE A 154 -8.84 0.89 2.54
CA ILE A 154 -8.13 -0.36 2.21
C ILE A 154 -6.64 -0.09 2.23
N ARG A 155 -5.97 -0.53 3.30
CA ARG A 155 -4.51 -0.52 3.47
C ARG A 155 -3.81 0.85 3.39
N ILE A 156 -4.56 1.94 3.46
CA ILE A 156 -4.02 3.27 3.80
C ILE A 156 -4.12 3.45 5.34
N PRO A 157 -3.01 3.76 6.04
CA PRO A 157 -3.03 4.14 7.45
C PRO A 157 -3.98 5.32 7.71
N GLU A 158 -4.66 5.34 8.85
CA GLU A 158 -5.65 6.39 9.16
C GLU A 158 -5.07 7.81 9.11
N ASN A 159 -3.82 7.98 9.56
CA ASN A 159 -3.07 9.24 9.50
C ASN A 159 -2.49 9.58 8.11
N GLU A 160 -2.76 8.76 7.09
CA GLU A 160 -2.37 8.98 5.68
C GLU A 160 -3.60 9.03 4.75
N ARG A 161 -4.81 8.86 5.30
CA ARG A 161 -6.06 9.09 4.58
C ARG A 161 -6.30 10.59 4.43
N THR A 162 -7.14 10.91 3.46
CA THR A 162 -7.73 12.23 3.29
C THR A 162 -8.78 12.46 4.38
N GLU A 163 -8.86 13.70 4.89
CA GLU A 163 -9.93 14.10 5.81
C GLU A 163 -11.30 14.01 5.10
N ARG A 164 -12.34 13.66 5.86
CA ARG A 164 -13.72 13.42 5.40
C ARG A 164 -14.65 14.57 5.80
#